data_AF-A0A3Q2U8B3-F1
#
_entry.id   AF-A0A3Q2U8B3-F1
#
_cell.length_a   1.000
_cell.length_b   1.000
_cell.length_c   1.000
_cell.angle_alpha   90.00
_cell.angle_beta   90.00
_cell.angle_gamma   90.00
#
_symmetry.space_group_name_H-M   'P 1'
#
loop_
_entity.id
_entity.type
_entity.pdbx_description
1 polymer ?
#
loop_
_entity_poly.entity_id
_entity_poly.type
_entity_poly.pdbx_seq_one_letter_code
_entity_poly.pdbx_strand_id
1 'polypeptide(L)'
;METLSDWLLSLPLQQIPYQAVLDLVDNKMKISGVFLGAELRWVGCQGSRPGLRGYPCSLWTLFHVLTVQHEATPTALDNTGLEDKAAPVLQVMRRYIRTFFGCKECGQHFEQAAAASMDEVKSGEEEVLWLWNQHNRVNTRLAGSLSDDPLFPKAAWPSPALCPACHEEKNGVHVWNRDNVLRFLRHHYGASNLSPRYSLSPPQLPAAPGPAQTRPPQEERPAAGGGERRAEEQPEPRPELPAPRQQEEKKKKEEVLGRGEGGVWILGLGFNSVDMSLCVVLYVSSCLFLMLLFFFFKVRSRRWKLRHSRLYV
;
A
#
# COMPACT_ATOMS: atom_id res chain seq x y z
N MET A 1 -17.37 3.92 9.51
CA MET A 1 -16.72 5.22 9.23
C MET A 1 -17.72 6.37 9.33
N GLU A 2 -18.93 6.24 8.77
CA GLU A 2 -20.01 7.24 8.94
C GLU A 2 -20.27 7.59 10.41
N THR A 3 -20.49 6.59 11.27
CA THR A 3 -20.71 6.83 12.71
C THR A 3 -19.57 7.58 13.41
N LEU A 4 -18.32 7.35 12.97
CA LEU A 4 -17.15 8.08 13.48
C LEU A 4 -17.17 9.53 12.99
N SER A 5 -17.55 9.75 11.74
CA SER A 5 -17.71 11.09 11.16
C SER A 5 -18.80 11.87 11.88
N ASP A 6 -19.98 11.28 12.04
CA ASP A 6 -21.12 11.90 12.73
C ASP A 6 -20.77 12.25 14.18
N TRP A 7 -20.09 11.33 14.88
CA TRP A 7 -19.60 11.61 16.22
C TRP A 7 -18.67 12.82 16.24
N LEU A 8 -17.66 12.86 15.36
CA LEU A 8 -16.71 13.97 15.27
C LEU A 8 -17.40 15.30 14.98
N LEU A 9 -18.40 15.31 14.10
CA LEU A 9 -19.17 16.51 13.74
C LEU A 9 -20.12 16.96 14.84
N SER A 10 -20.61 16.03 15.67
CA SER A 10 -21.54 16.33 16.77
C SER A 10 -20.86 16.87 18.03
N LEU A 11 -19.52 16.77 18.13
CA LEU A 11 -18.81 17.20 19.32
C LEU A 11 -18.79 18.73 19.46
N PRO A 12 -19.31 19.30 20.57
CA PRO A 12 -19.31 20.74 20.79
C PRO A 12 -17.94 21.27 21.29
N LEU A 13 -16.87 20.49 21.13
CA LEU A 13 -15.57 20.76 21.73
C LEU A 13 -14.58 21.32 20.70
N GLN A 14 -13.97 22.46 21.02
CA GLN A 14 -12.88 23.03 20.22
C GLN A 14 -11.55 22.26 20.37
N GLN A 15 -11.43 21.45 21.42
CA GLN A 15 -10.26 20.61 21.69
C GLN A 15 -10.73 19.22 22.09
N ILE A 16 -10.18 18.19 21.44
CA ILE A 16 -10.51 16.80 21.72
C ILE A 16 -9.29 16.15 22.39
N PRO A 17 -9.39 15.68 23.64
CA PRO A 17 -8.31 14.94 24.28
C PRO A 17 -7.94 13.70 23.47
N TYR A 18 -6.64 13.41 23.32
CA TYR A 18 -6.17 12.23 22.59
C TYR A 18 -6.81 10.93 23.11
N GLN A 19 -7.00 10.83 24.42
CA GLN A 19 -7.63 9.66 25.03
C GLN A 19 -9.09 9.47 24.57
N ALA A 20 -9.84 10.54 24.34
CA ALA A 20 -11.21 10.44 23.83
C ALA A 20 -11.23 9.92 22.39
N VAL A 21 -10.24 10.28 21.58
CA VAL A 21 -10.06 9.72 20.23
C VAL A 21 -9.69 8.24 20.30
N LEU A 22 -8.79 7.86 21.20
CA LEU A 22 -8.42 6.45 21.40
C LEU A 22 -9.60 5.60 21.84
N ASP A 23 -10.38 6.07 22.83
CA ASP A 23 -11.54 5.33 23.34
C ASP A 23 -12.57 5.06 22.23
N LEU A 24 -12.66 5.96 21.24
CA LEU A 24 -13.51 5.81 20.07
C LEU A 24 -12.93 4.86 19.02
N VAL A 25 -11.64 5.00 18.69
CA VAL A 25 -10.96 4.15 17.69
C VAL A 25 -10.88 2.70 18.17
N ASP A 26 -10.62 2.49 19.46
CA ASP A 26 -10.63 1.18 20.11
C ASP A 26 -12.04 0.62 20.29
N ASN A 27 -13.05 1.37 19.84
CA ASN A 27 -14.45 1.02 19.92
C ASN A 27 -14.88 0.60 21.34
N LYS A 28 -14.40 1.31 22.38
CA LYS A 28 -14.76 1.01 23.77
C LYS A 28 -16.26 1.15 24.03
N MET A 29 -16.95 1.96 23.22
CA MET A 29 -18.40 2.13 23.25
C MET A 29 -19.17 1.04 22.48
N LYS A 30 -18.49 0.03 21.90
CA LYS A 30 -19.09 -1.11 21.18
C LYS A 30 -20.05 -0.70 20.06
N ILE A 31 -19.69 0.34 19.32
CA ILE A 31 -20.38 0.84 18.13
C ILE A 31 -20.29 -0.21 17.01
N SER A 32 -21.44 -0.67 16.54
CA SER A 32 -21.54 -1.58 15.40
C SER A 32 -20.94 -0.96 14.13
N GLY A 33 -20.21 -1.73 13.34
CA GLY A 33 -19.67 -1.29 12.05
C GLY A 33 -18.36 -0.47 12.13
N VAL A 34 -17.78 -0.28 13.32
CA VAL A 34 -16.43 0.26 13.51
C VAL A 34 -15.49 -0.90 13.87
N PHE A 35 -14.80 -1.44 12.87
CA PHE A 35 -13.87 -2.54 13.08
C PHE A 35 -12.64 -2.42 12.18
N LEU A 36 -11.48 -2.29 12.81
CA LEU A 36 -10.18 -2.59 12.23
C LEU A 36 -9.54 -3.71 13.07
N GLY A 37 -8.58 -4.42 12.48
CA GLY A 37 -7.84 -5.44 13.22
C GLY A 37 -7.04 -4.84 14.37
N ALA A 38 -6.96 -5.56 15.49
CA ALA A 38 -6.13 -5.19 16.63
C ALA A 38 -4.62 -5.19 16.29
N GLU A 39 -4.22 -5.96 15.27
CA GLU A 39 -2.83 -6.07 14.83
C GLU A 39 -2.59 -5.34 13.51
N LEU A 40 -1.49 -4.60 13.46
CA LEU A 40 -1.01 -3.99 12.23
C LEU A 40 -0.37 -5.05 11.33
N ARG A 41 -1.00 -5.31 10.18
CA ARG A 41 -0.49 -6.27 9.20
C ARG A 41 -0.32 -5.64 7.82
N TRP A 42 0.91 -5.61 7.33
CA TRP A 42 1.21 -5.22 5.96
C TRP A 42 1.20 -6.43 5.02
N VAL A 43 0.53 -6.30 3.87
CA VAL A 43 0.57 -7.29 2.79
C VAL A 43 1.24 -6.66 1.56
N GLY A 44 0.49 -5.90 0.75
CA GLY A 44 1.05 -5.23 -0.44
C GLY A 44 2.11 -4.15 -0.12
N CYS A 45 2.07 -3.61 1.09
CA CYS A 45 3.01 -2.61 1.61
C CYS A 45 4.09 -3.17 2.54
N GLN A 46 4.22 -4.49 2.66
CA GLN A 46 5.27 -5.09 3.48
C GLN A 46 6.65 -4.77 2.89
N GLY A 47 7.53 -4.19 3.72
CA GLY A 47 8.92 -3.92 3.39
C GLY A 47 9.80 -5.16 3.54
N SER A 48 10.96 -5.17 2.86
CA SER A 48 11.98 -6.20 3.03
C SER A 48 12.68 -6.14 4.39
N ARG A 49 12.66 -4.96 5.02
CA ARG A 49 13.25 -4.71 6.35
C ARG A 49 12.34 -3.78 7.16
N PRO A 50 12.40 -3.83 8.51
CA PRO A 50 11.75 -2.86 9.37
C PRO A 50 12.15 -1.42 9.00
N GLY A 51 11.18 -0.50 9.03
CA GLY A 51 11.39 0.90 8.66
C GLY A 51 11.24 1.21 7.16
N LEU A 52 11.16 0.20 6.28
CA LEU A 52 10.89 0.38 4.86
C LEU A 52 9.41 0.15 4.52
N ARG A 53 8.94 0.83 3.46
CA ARG A 53 7.57 0.73 2.92
C ARG A 53 6.51 1.02 3.98
N GLY A 54 5.71 0.04 4.41
CA GLY A 54 4.78 0.14 5.53
C GLY A 54 3.79 1.30 5.41
N TYR A 55 3.66 2.08 6.48
CA TYR A 55 2.67 3.16 6.59
C TYR A 55 2.75 4.21 5.47
N PRO A 56 3.93 4.75 5.07
CA PRO A 56 4.02 5.60 3.88
C PRO A 56 3.47 4.97 2.60
N CYS A 57 3.72 3.66 2.37
CA CYS A 57 3.16 2.95 1.23
C CYS A 57 1.63 2.88 1.30
N SER A 58 1.07 2.50 2.46
CA SER A 58 -0.38 2.39 2.60
C SER A 58 -1.08 3.74 2.49
N LEU A 59 -0.43 4.81 2.95
CA LEU A 59 -0.98 6.17 2.86
C LEU A 59 -1.07 6.64 1.41
N TRP A 60 -0.03 6.38 0.60
CA TRP A 60 -0.09 6.62 -0.85
C TRP A 60 -1.21 5.81 -1.49
N THR A 61 -1.29 4.51 -1.22
CA THR A 61 -2.36 3.65 -1.75
C THR A 61 -3.74 4.16 -1.36
N LEU A 62 -3.94 4.55 -0.10
CA LEU A 62 -5.21 5.09 0.39
C LEU A 62 -5.62 6.34 -0.39
N PHE A 63 -4.74 7.32 -0.56
CA PHE A 63 -5.09 8.54 -1.29
C PHE A 63 -5.32 8.31 -2.78
N HIS A 64 -4.58 7.39 -3.42
CA HIS A 64 -4.88 6.98 -4.80
C HIS A 64 -6.28 6.36 -4.92
N VAL A 65 -6.64 5.45 -4.01
CA VAL A 65 -8.01 4.88 -3.95
C VAL A 65 -9.04 5.98 -3.74
N LEU A 66 -8.83 6.91 -2.81
CA LEU A 66 -9.76 8.01 -2.56
C LEU A 66 -9.94 8.92 -3.79
N THR A 67 -8.88 9.23 -4.53
CA THR A 67 -9.01 10.04 -5.76
C THR A 67 -9.83 9.31 -6.83
N VAL A 68 -9.62 8.01 -7.02
CA VAL A 68 -10.39 7.20 -8.00
C VAL A 68 -11.84 7.04 -7.55
N GLN A 69 -12.09 6.82 -6.26
CA GLN A 69 -13.44 6.70 -5.71
C GLN A 69 -14.23 8.02 -5.82
N HIS A 70 -13.58 9.16 -5.54
CA HIS A 70 -14.20 10.47 -5.71
C HIS A 70 -14.55 10.74 -7.18
N GLU A 71 -13.65 10.43 -8.10
CA GLU A 71 -13.90 10.55 -9.54
C GLU A 71 -15.08 9.67 -10.00
N ALA A 72 -15.17 8.43 -9.52
CA ALA A 72 -16.24 7.51 -9.87
C ALA A 72 -17.58 7.81 -9.17
N THR A 73 -17.58 8.49 -8.03
CA THR A 73 -18.79 8.81 -7.25
C THR A 73 -18.68 10.21 -6.63
N PRO A 74 -18.83 11.29 -7.43
CA PRO A 74 -18.66 12.65 -6.95
C PRO A 74 -19.65 13.03 -5.82
N THR A 75 -20.86 12.48 -5.86
CA THR A 75 -21.92 12.70 -4.85
C THR A 75 -21.59 12.09 -3.48
N ALA A 76 -20.52 11.30 -3.36
CA ALA A 76 -20.08 10.77 -2.06
C ALA A 76 -19.61 11.87 -1.10
N LEU A 77 -19.37 13.09 -1.61
CA LEU A 77 -19.00 14.24 -0.80
C LEU A 77 -20.19 15.13 -0.41
N ASP A 78 -21.41 14.80 -0.84
CA ASP A 78 -22.60 15.60 -0.51
C ASP A 78 -22.80 15.70 1.02
N ASN A 79 -23.00 16.92 1.51
CA ASN A 79 -23.15 17.28 2.93
C ASN A 79 -21.90 17.05 3.82
N THR A 80 -20.71 16.93 3.22
CA THR A 80 -19.42 16.86 3.94
C THR A 80 -18.73 18.22 4.10
N GLY A 81 -19.20 19.26 3.40
CA GLY A 81 -18.55 20.59 3.33
C GLY A 81 -17.35 20.64 2.38
N LEU A 82 -17.14 19.60 1.59
CA LEU A 82 -16.08 19.47 0.58
C LEU A 82 -16.58 19.55 -0.87
N GLU A 83 -17.90 19.68 -1.08
CA GLU A 83 -18.59 19.62 -2.37
C GLU A 83 -18.09 20.71 -3.33
N ASP A 84 -17.91 21.93 -2.81
CA ASP A 84 -17.49 23.09 -3.59
C ASP A 84 -15.95 23.23 -3.69
N LYS A 85 -15.20 22.27 -3.14
CA LYS A 85 -13.73 22.35 -3.14
C LYS A 85 -13.17 21.80 -4.45
N ALA A 86 -12.32 22.60 -5.11
CA ALA A 86 -11.45 22.08 -6.16
C ALA A 86 -10.48 21.04 -5.57
N ALA A 87 -10.45 19.85 -6.19
CA ALA A 87 -9.63 18.71 -5.78
C ALA A 87 -9.75 18.35 -4.28
N PRO A 88 -10.95 17.98 -3.80
CA PRO A 88 -11.25 17.84 -2.38
C PRO A 88 -10.37 16.78 -1.69
N VAL A 89 -10.09 15.66 -2.36
CA VAL A 89 -9.24 14.58 -1.81
C VAL A 89 -7.81 15.06 -1.64
N LEU A 90 -7.27 15.78 -2.63
CA LEU A 90 -5.92 16.36 -2.54
C LEU A 90 -5.81 17.42 -1.44
N GLN A 91 -6.85 18.24 -1.24
CA GLN A 91 -6.87 19.21 -0.16
C GLN A 91 -6.89 18.53 1.22
N VAL A 92 -7.66 17.46 1.37
CA VAL A 92 -7.65 16.62 2.59
C VAL A 92 -6.27 16.00 2.80
N MET A 93 -5.67 15.43 1.75
CA MET A 93 -4.31 14.88 1.80
C MET A 93 -3.29 15.91 2.24
N ARG A 94 -3.29 17.10 1.65
CA ARG A 94 -2.38 18.21 2.00
C ARG A 94 -2.52 18.59 3.48
N ARG A 95 -3.75 18.75 3.97
CA ARG A 95 -4.02 19.08 5.37
C ARG A 95 -3.59 17.96 6.32
N TYR A 96 -3.87 16.71 5.98
CA TYR A 96 -3.46 15.55 6.76
C TYR A 96 -1.93 15.46 6.86
N ILE A 97 -1.24 15.58 5.72
CA ILE A 97 0.23 15.52 5.68
C ILE A 97 0.87 16.64 6.49
N ARG A 98 0.34 17.87 6.37
CA ARG A 98 0.84 19.02 7.12
C ARG A 98 0.70 18.86 8.64
N THR A 99 -0.37 18.22 9.10
CA THR A 99 -0.72 18.18 10.53
C THR A 99 -0.29 16.88 11.22
N PHE A 100 -0.44 15.73 10.57
CA PHE A 100 -0.36 14.41 11.22
C PHE A 100 0.77 13.51 10.68
N PHE A 101 1.29 13.77 9.48
CA PHE A 101 2.29 12.86 8.90
C PHE A 101 3.66 13.01 9.58
N GLY A 102 4.17 11.91 10.14
CA GLY A 102 5.34 11.93 11.01
C GLY A 102 6.65 12.39 10.34
N CYS A 103 6.84 12.11 9.05
CA CYS A 103 8.03 12.53 8.32
C CYS A 103 7.94 14.01 7.91
N LYS A 104 8.51 14.90 8.72
CA LYS A 104 8.50 16.36 8.47
C LYS A 104 9.09 16.76 7.13
N GLU A 105 10.24 16.18 6.76
CA GLU A 105 10.91 16.46 5.48
C GLU A 105 10.04 16.01 4.29
N CYS A 106 9.44 14.82 4.38
CA CYS A 106 8.51 14.32 3.38
C CYS A 106 7.30 15.25 3.22
N GLY A 107 6.75 15.73 4.34
CA GLY A 107 5.64 16.67 4.35
C GLY A 107 5.97 18.01 3.72
N GLN A 108 7.17 18.56 3.99
CA GLN A 108 7.65 19.79 3.36
C GLN A 108 7.77 19.64 1.83
N HIS A 109 8.33 18.53 1.35
CA HIS A 109 8.40 18.26 -0.08
C HIS A 109 7.02 18.15 -0.73
N PHE A 110 6.05 17.49 -0.07
CA PHE A 110 4.68 17.40 -0.56
C PHE A 110 4.01 18.77 -0.60
N GLU A 111 4.18 19.58 0.46
CA GLU A 111 3.62 20.92 0.55
C GLU A 111 4.15 21.85 -0.56
N GLN A 112 5.44 21.78 -0.88
CA GLN A 112 6.03 22.52 -2.00
C GLN A 112 5.39 22.13 -3.34
N ALA A 113 5.21 20.82 -3.59
CA ALA A 113 4.56 20.33 -4.81
C ALA A 113 3.09 20.77 -4.87
N ALA A 114 2.39 20.72 -3.75
CA ALA A 114 1.00 21.15 -3.62
C ALA A 114 0.83 22.64 -3.88
N ALA A 115 1.67 23.47 -3.25
CA ALA A 115 1.64 24.93 -3.42
C ALA A 115 1.97 25.39 -4.85
N ALA A 116 2.67 24.57 -5.63
CA ALA A 116 3.09 24.92 -6.98
C ALA A 116 2.04 24.68 -8.06
N SER A 117 1.07 23.77 -7.87
CA SER A 117 0.17 23.35 -8.97
C SER A 117 -1.13 22.66 -8.55
N MET A 118 -1.41 22.46 -7.26
CA MET A 118 -2.64 21.75 -6.85
C MET A 118 -3.90 22.57 -7.10
N ASP A 119 -3.80 23.90 -7.08
CA ASP A 119 -4.89 24.84 -7.37
C ASP A 119 -5.31 24.86 -8.85
N GLU A 120 -4.44 24.36 -9.75
CA GLU A 120 -4.73 24.19 -11.17
C GLU A 120 -5.65 23.00 -11.47
N VAL A 121 -5.81 22.05 -10.53
CA VAL A 121 -6.63 20.84 -10.69
C VAL A 121 -8.12 21.18 -10.61
N LYS A 122 -8.88 20.93 -11.68
CA LYS A 122 -10.30 21.30 -11.81
C LYS A 122 -11.26 20.12 -11.94
N SER A 123 -10.78 18.92 -12.25
CA SER A 123 -11.62 17.73 -12.43
C SER A 123 -11.15 16.53 -11.62
N GLY A 124 -12.04 15.54 -11.42
CA GLY A 124 -11.69 14.28 -10.76
C GLY A 124 -10.62 13.50 -11.53
N GLU A 125 -10.65 13.53 -12.86
CA GLU A 125 -9.62 12.91 -13.70
C GLU A 125 -8.24 13.57 -13.50
N GLU A 126 -8.22 14.91 -13.44
CA GLU A 126 -7.01 15.66 -13.15
C GLU A 126 -6.51 15.40 -11.73
N GLU A 127 -7.41 15.19 -10.76
CA GLU A 127 -7.07 14.86 -9.38
C GLU A 127 -6.30 13.54 -9.30
N VAL A 128 -6.83 12.49 -9.95
CA VAL A 128 -6.20 11.17 -10.09
C VAL A 128 -4.82 11.29 -10.76
N LEU A 129 -4.74 12.00 -11.89
CA LEU A 129 -3.50 12.14 -12.66
C LEU A 129 -2.47 13.03 -11.95
N TRP A 130 -2.88 14.07 -11.24
CA TRP A 130 -1.97 14.94 -10.49
C TRP A 130 -1.27 14.13 -9.41
N LEU A 131 -2.02 13.35 -8.62
CA LEU A 131 -1.46 12.54 -7.55
C LEU A 131 -0.49 11.49 -8.08
N TRP A 132 -0.86 10.82 -9.18
CA TRP A 132 0.01 9.87 -9.87
C TRP A 132 1.32 10.50 -10.33
N ASN A 133 1.25 11.67 -10.96
CA ASN A 133 2.42 12.38 -11.47
C ASN A 133 3.34 12.84 -10.32
N GLN A 134 2.78 13.38 -9.22
CA GLN A 134 3.61 13.76 -8.07
C GLN A 134 4.24 12.54 -7.40
N HIS A 135 3.52 11.41 -7.31
CA HIS A 135 4.09 10.19 -6.76
C HIS A 135 5.25 9.68 -7.62
N ASN A 136 5.16 9.76 -8.94
CA ASN A 136 6.27 9.42 -9.83
C ASN A 136 7.48 10.36 -9.68
N ARG A 137 7.26 11.67 -9.50
CA ARG A 137 8.36 12.60 -9.17
C ARG A 137 9.06 12.23 -7.87
N VAL A 138 8.29 11.82 -6.86
CA VAL A 138 8.85 11.30 -5.60
C VAL A 138 9.62 10.01 -5.83
N ASN A 139 9.12 9.08 -6.64
CA ASN A 139 9.82 7.85 -7.00
C ASN A 139 11.18 8.16 -7.64
N THR A 140 11.22 9.03 -8.64
CA THR A 140 12.47 9.44 -9.29
C THR A 140 13.46 10.06 -8.31
N ARG A 141 12.99 10.93 -7.40
CA ARG A 141 13.87 11.57 -6.39
C ARG A 141 14.43 10.56 -5.37
N LEU A 142 13.64 9.57 -4.98
CA LEU A 142 14.01 8.60 -3.95
C LEU A 142 14.74 7.36 -4.51
N ALA A 143 14.79 7.18 -5.83
CA ALA A 143 15.47 6.05 -6.46
C ALA A 143 16.94 5.99 -6.05
N GLY A 144 17.38 4.83 -5.54
CA GLY A 144 18.75 4.60 -5.07
C GLY A 144 19.10 5.27 -3.74
N SER A 145 18.15 5.91 -3.07
CA SER A 145 18.37 6.48 -1.73
C SER A 145 18.41 5.40 -0.64
N LEU A 146 18.84 5.77 0.58
CA LEU A 146 18.86 4.85 1.72
C LEU A 146 17.46 4.38 2.17
N SER A 147 16.40 5.09 1.78
CA SER A 147 15.01 4.71 2.04
C SER A 147 14.36 3.94 0.89
N ASP A 148 15.11 3.70 -0.20
CA ASP A 148 14.68 2.86 -1.31
C ASP A 148 14.84 1.37 -0.92
N ASP A 149 13.74 0.63 -0.98
CA ASP A 149 13.74 -0.77 -0.57
C ASP A 149 14.39 -1.62 -1.67
N PRO A 150 15.47 -2.38 -1.41
CA PRO A 150 16.17 -3.13 -2.45
C PRO A 150 15.30 -4.17 -3.18
N LEU A 151 14.25 -4.69 -2.54
CA LEU A 151 13.33 -5.64 -3.18
C LEU A 151 12.16 -4.94 -3.90
N PHE A 152 11.99 -3.63 -3.69
CA PHE A 152 10.94 -2.82 -4.28
C PHE A 152 11.50 -1.46 -4.73
N PRO A 153 12.48 -1.45 -5.66
CA PRO A 153 13.18 -0.25 -6.05
C PRO A 153 12.22 0.79 -6.64
N LYS A 154 12.46 2.07 -6.37
CA LYS A 154 11.67 3.14 -6.99
C LYS A 154 11.88 3.14 -8.49
N ALA A 155 10.77 3.19 -9.22
CA ALA A 155 10.75 3.32 -10.66
C ALA A 155 9.54 4.14 -11.09
N ALA A 156 9.56 4.57 -12.35
CA ALA A 156 8.37 5.06 -13.03
C ALA A 156 7.25 4.01 -12.94
N TRP A 157 6.08 4.43 -12.45
CA TRP A 157 4.93 3.58 -12.22
C TRP A 157 3.73 4.06 -13.04
N PRO A 158 2.97 3.16 -13.70
CA PRO A 158 3.21 1.73 -13.79
C PRO A 158 4.46 1.39 -14.61
N SER A 159 5.00 0.20 -14.41
CA SER A 159 6.03 -0.34 -15.28
C SER A 159 5.44 -0.75 -16.63
N PRO A 160 6.24 -0.83 -17.71
CA PRO A 160 5.78 -1.33 -19.01
C PRO A 160 5.16 -2.74 -18.94
N ALA A 161 5.61 -3.60 -18.03
CA ALA A 161 5.03 -4.93 -17.83
C ALA A 161 3.61 -4.90 -17.23
N LEU A 162 3.27 -3.85 -16.45
CA LEU A 162 1.96 -3.68 -15.81
C LEU A 162 0.96 -2.98 -16.74
N CYS A 163 1.42 -2.01 -17.52
CA CYS A 163 0.57 -1.31 -18.48
C CYS A 163 1.36 -0.92 -19.74
N PRO A 164 1.56 -1.83 -20.71
CA PRO A 164 2.30 -1.50 -21.93
C PRO A 164 1.70 -0.29 -22.67
N ALA A 165 0.37 -0.22 -22.74
CA ALA A 165 -0.36 0.88 -23.39
C ALA A 165 -0.18 2.25 -22.72
N CYS A 166 0.28 2.30 -21.47
CA CYS A 166 0.58 3.55 -20.78
C CYS A 166 1.86 4.22 -21.30
N HIS A 167 2.73 3.49 -22.00
CA HIS A 167 4.03 3.96 -22.47
C HIS A 167 4.01 4.15 -23.98
N GLU A 168 4.44 5.33 -24.41
CA GLU A 168 4.70 5.68 -25.80
C GLU A 168 6.14 6.14 -25.96
N GLU A 169 6.59 6.18 -27.21
CA GLU A 169 7.85 6.80 -27.60
C GLU A 169 7.58 7.84 -28.69
N LYS A 170 8.06 9.07 -28.46
CA LYS A 170 7.99 10.16 -29.45
C LYS A 170 9.39 10.71 -29.64
N ASN A 171 9.91 10.63 -30.86
CA ASN A 171 11.27 11.07 -31.21
C ASN A 171 12.37 10.43 -30.33
N GLY A 172 12.26 9.15 -30.00
CA GLY A 172 13.23 8.46 -29.15
C GLY A 172 13.10 8.76 -27.65
N VAL A 173 12.09 9.55 -27.25
CA VAL A 173 11.87 9.93 -25.85
C VAL A 173 10.59 9.28 -25.34
N HIS A 174 10.67 8.70 -24.15
CA HIS A 174 9.51 8.13 -23.46
C HIS A 174 8.46 9.19 -23.16
N VAL A 175 7.21 8.89 -23.48
CA VAL A 175 6.04 9.72 -23.19
C VAL A 175 4.95 8.85 -22.57
N TRP A 176 4.20 9.42 -21.62
CA TRP A 176 3.04 8.76 -21.05
C TRP A 176 1.81 8.98 -21.92
N ASN A 177 1.10 7.90 -22.27
CA ASN A 177 -0.28 8.01 -22.76
C ASN A 177 -1.20 8.26 -21.56
N ARG A 178 -1.64 9.51 -21.38
CA ARG A 178 -2.41 9.93 -20.20
C ARG A 178 -3.76 9.21 -20.09
N ASP A 179 -4.42 8.94 -21.21
CA ASP A 179 -5.73 8.28 -21.22
C ASP A 179 -5.61 6.82 -20.77
N ASN A 180 -4.58 6.12 -21.25
CA ASN A 180 -4.29 4.74 -20.84
C ASN A 180 -3.81 4.68 -19.38
N VAL A 181 -3.03 5.67 -18.92
CA VAL A 181 -2.65 5.81 -17.50
C VAL A 181 -3.90 5.99 -16.64
N LEU A 182 -4.82 6.88 -17.00
CA LEU A 182 -6.05 7.11 -16.25
C LEU A 182 -6.92 5.84 -16.20
N ARG A 183 -7.07 5.14 -17.34
CA ARG A 183 -7.79 3.86 -17.39
C ARG A 183 -7.15 2.80 -16.48
N PHE A 184 -5.83 2.71 -16.50
CA PHE A 184 -5.08 1.81 -15.63
C PHE A 184 -5.28 2.17 -14.15
N LEU A 185 -5.20 3.45 -13.78
CA LEU A 185 -5.41 3.93 -12.41
C LEU A 185 -6.81 3.61 -11.89
N ARG A 186 -7.85 3.88 -12.69
CA ARG A 186 -9.25 3.53 -12.38
C ARG A 186 -9.41 2.04 -12.09
N HIS A 187 -8.78 1.19 -12.90
CA HIS A 187 -8.83 -0.26 -12.69
C HIS A 187 -8.01 -0.69 -11.47
N HIS A 188 -6.78 -0.20 -11.34
CA HIS A 188 -5.84 -0.63 -10.31
C HIS A 188 -6.29 -0.25 -8.90
N TYR A 189 -6.85 0.96 -8.74
CA TYR A 189 -7.31 1.48 -7.45
C TYR A 189 -8.84 1.40 -7.28
N GLY A 190 -9.55 0.80 -8.25
CA GLY A 190 -10.98 0.57 -8.16
C GLY A 190 -11.34 -0.57 -7.20
N ALA A 191 -12.57 -0.52 -6.67
CA ALA A 191 -13.05 -1.49 -5.68
C ALA A 191 -12.94 -2.97 -6.13
N SER A 192 -13.08 -3.24 -7.44
CA SER A 192 -12.98 -4.59 -8.00
C SER A 192 -11.58 -5.21 -7.93
N ASN A 193 -10.53 -4.40 -7.73
CA ASN A 193 -9.16 -4.88 -7.60
C ASN A 193 -8.70 -5.01 -6.13
N LEU A 194 -9.62 -4.85 -5.16
CA LEU A 194 -9.33 -5.10 -3.75
C LEU A 194 -9.46 -6.59 -3.42
N SER A 195 -8.38 -7.19 -2.90
CA SER A 195 -8.39 -8.61 -2.52
C SER A 195 -9.03 -8.82 -1.14
N PRO A 196 -10.08 -9.65 -1.01
CA PRO A 196 -10.70 -9.94 0.28
C PRO A 196 -9.92 -10.98 1.11
N ARG A 197 -8.84 -11.56 0.55
CA ARG A 197 -8.11 -12.70 1.14
C ARG A 197 -7.60 -12.45 2.56
N TYR A 198 -7.29 -11.20 2.88
CA TYR A 198 -6.75 -10.79 4.18
C TYR A 198 -7.71 -9.89 4.95
N SER A 199 -8.96 -9.79 4.51
CA SER A 199 -10.01 -9.05 5.22
C SER A 199 -10.38 -9.78 6.50
N LEU A 200 -10.58 -9.00 7.57
CA LEU A 200 -11.03 -9.55 8.85
C LEU A 200 -12.55 -9.60 8.89
N SER A 201 -13.09 -10.69 9.43
CA SER A 201 -14.53 -10.77 9.73
C SER A 201 -14.83 -9.95 10.99
N PRO A 202 -15.87 -9.10 10.97
CA PRO A 202 -16.29 -8.40 12.18
C PRO A 202 -16.62 -9.38 13.32
N PRO A 203 -16.25 -9.08 14.58
CA PRO A 203 -16.69 -9.86 15.72
C PRO A 203 -18.22 -9.90 15.76
N GLN A 204 -18.81 -11.08 15.90
CA GLN A 204 -20.24 -11.18 16.15
C GLN A 204 -20.54 -10.62 17.54
N LEU A 205 -21.40 -9.60 17.62
CA LEU A 205 -21.92 -9.13 18.90
C LEU A 205 -22.78 -10.25 19.53
N PRO A 206 -22.72 -10.45 20.86
CA PRO A 206 -23.61 -11.40 21.52
C PRO A 206 -25.05 -11.06 21.18
N ALA A 207 -25.83 -12.06 20.76
CA ALA A 207 -27.26 -11.89 20.55
C ALA A 207 -27.89 -11.33 21.84
N ALA A 208 -28.74 -10.31 21.70
CA ALA A 208 -29.53 -9.82 22.82
C ALA A 208 -30.26 -11.01 23.47
N PRO A 209 -30.38 -11.07 24.81
CA PRO A 209 -31.19 -12.08 25.45
C PRO A 209 -32.58 -12.03 24.83
N GLY A 210 -33.01 -13.15 24.22
CA GLY A 210 -34.36 -13.24 23.66
C GLY A 210 -35.40 -12.90 24.72
N PRO A 211 -36.59 -12.39 24.34
CA PRO A 211 -37.61 -12.00 25.30
C PRO A 211 -37.88 -13.17 26.25
N ALA A 212 -37.72 -12.90 27.55
CA ALA A 212 -38.10 -13.83 28.60
C ALA A 212 -39.55 -14.25 28.35
N GLN A 213 -39.76 -15.54 28.09
CA GLN A 213 -41.10 -16.10 27.97
C GLN A 213 -41.79 -15.93 29.33
N THR A 214 -42.65 -14.92 29.44
CA THR A 214 -43.65 -14.82 30.49
C THR A 214 -44.62 -15.98 30.31
N ARG A 215 -44.38 -17.08 31.04
CA ARG A 215 -45.38 -18.14 31.20
C ARG A 215 -46.59 -17.55 31.94
N PRO A 216 -47.83 -17.68 31.42
CA PRO A 216 -49.01 -17.32 32.17
C PRO A 216 -49.24 -18.32 33.33
N PRO A 217 -49.95 -17.93 34.41
CA PRO A 217 -50.17 -18.79 35.56
C PRO A 217 -51.10 -19.95 35.17
N GLN A 218 -50.66 -21.19 35.37
CA GLN A 218 -51.52 -22.37 35.27
C GLN A 218 -52.22 -22.60 36.62
N GLU A 219 -53.54 -22.59 36.55
CA GLU A 219 -54.48 -22.93 37.60
C GLU A 219 -54.46 -24.45 37.87
N GLU A 220 -54.75 -24.80 39.12
CA GLU A 220 -54.42 -26.07 39.76
C GLU A 220 -55.51 -27.15 39.56
N ARG A 221 -55.07 -28.43 39.42
CA ARG A 221 -55.71 -29.73 39.76
C ARG A 221 -56.41 -30.56 38.66
N PRO A 222 -56.58 -31.90 38.85
CA PRO A 222 -55.79 -32.86 39.63
C PRO A 222 -55.42 -34.15 38.85
N ALA A 223 -54.61 -34.99 39.51
CA ALA A 223 -53.99 -36.22 39.04
C ALA A 223 -54.95 -37.37 38.65
N ALA A 224 -54.55 -38.15 37.65
CA ALA A 224 -54.93 -39.56 37.52
C ALA A 224 -54.00 -40.34 36.57
N GLY A 225 -53.54 -41.51 37.03
CA GLY A 225 -53.60 -42.76 36.25
C GLY A 225 -52.38 -43.14 35.41
N GLY A 226 -51.73 -44.23 35.79
CA GLY A 226 -50.62 -44.84 35.04
C GLY A 226 -51.04 -45.58 33.77
N GLY A 227 -50.06 -46.09 33.02
CA GLY A 227 -50.32 -46.93 31.86
C GLY A 227 -49.16 -47.05 30.86
N GLU A 228 -48.23 -47.95 31.17
CA GLU A 228 -47.53 -48.92 30.30
C GLU A 228 -47.60 -48.89 28.74
N ARG A 229 -46.47 -49.34 28.15
CA ARG A 229 -46.16 -49.98 26.82
C ARG A 229 -45.53 -49.05 25.76
N ARG A 230 -44.26 -49.28 25.35
CA ARG A 230 -43.73 -50.27 24.35
C ARG A 230 -44.40 -50.10 22.98
N ALA A 231 -43.76 -50.14 21.82
CA ALA A 231 -42.40 -50.33 21.29
C ALA A 231 -42.45 -49.78 19.83
N GLU A 232 -41.37 -49.46 19.13
CA GLU A 232 -40.66 -50.28 18.11
C GLU A 232 -39.82 -49.25 17.30
N GLU A 233 -38.50 -49.42 17.11
CA GLU A 233 -37.86 -50.11 15.96
C GLU A 233 -38.21 -49.46 14.60
N GLN A 234 -37.31 -49.11 13.67
CA GLN A 234 -35.86 -49.19 13.50
C GLN A 234 -35.53 -48.39 12.17
N PRO A 235 -34.34 -48.42 11.52
CA PRO A 235 -33.58 -47.18 11.23
C PRO A 235 -33.12 -46.97 9.75
N GLU A 236 -32.48 -45.79 9.54
CA GLU A 236 -31.36 -45.51 8.58
C GLU A 236 -31.63 -45.58 7.04
N PRO A 237 -30.71 -45.12 6.13
CA PRO A 237 -29.43 -44.40 6.29
C PRO A 237 -29.18 -43.23 5.28
N ARG A 238 -28.04 -42.53 5.49
CA ARG A 238 -27.33 -41.65 4.53
C ARG A 238 -26.66 -42.43 3.38
N PRO A 239 -26.21 -41.73 2.32
CA PRO A 239 -25.05 -42.22 1.56
C PRO A 239 -23.90 -41.19 1.42
N GLU A 240 -22.68 -41.70 1.56
CA GLU A 240 -21.39 -41.11 1.15
C GLU A 240 -21.02 -41.46 -0.31
N LEU A 241 -19.99 -40.75 -0.82
CA LEU A 241 -19.34 -40.75 -2.14
C LEU A 241 -19.04 -42.11 -2.81
N PRO A 242 -18.70 -42.07 -4.13
CA PRO A 242 -17.39 -42.62 -4.53
C PRO A 242 -16.65 -41.92 -5.70
N ALA A 243 -15.32 -42.09 -5.71
CA ALA A 243 -14.40 -42.18 -6.86
C ALA A 243 -13.69 -43.57 -6.76
N PRO A 244 -12.75 -44.05 -7.62
CA PRO A 244 -12.06 -43.50 -8.81
C PRO A 244 -11.89 -44.51 -10.00
N ARG A 245 -11.16 -44.15 -11.08
CA ARG A 245 -10.44 -45.11 -11.97
C ARG A 245 -9.12 -44.53 -12.53
N GLN A 246 -8.09 -45.39 -12.51
CA GLN A 246 -6.75 -45.23 -13.11
C GLN A 246 -6.65 -45.97 -14.46
N GLN A 247 -5.68 -45.60 -15.29
CA GLN A 247 -5.11 -46.50 -16.32
C GLN A 247 -3.60 -46.20 -16.52
N GLU A 248 -2.78 -47.25 -16.41
CA GLU A 248 -1.34 -47.36 -16.78
C GLU A 248 -1.18 -47.46 -18.32
N GLU A 249 -0.08 -47.07 -18.97
CA GLU A 249 1.24 -47.72 -19.17
C GLU A 249 2.06 -46.76 -20.09
N LYS A 250 3.40 -46.65 -20.19
CA LYS A 250 4.47 -47.67 -20.29
C LYS A 250 5.88 -47.02 -20.22
N LYS A 251 6.87 -47.80 -19.76
CA LYS A 251 8.32 -47.54 -19.66
C LYS A 251 9.05 -47.54 -21.02
N LYS A 252 10.18 -46.81 -21.09
CA LYS A 252 11.44 -47.32 -21.67
C LYS A 252 12.66 -46.70 -20.97
N LYS A 253 13.53 -47.58 -20.45
CA LYS A 253 14.91 -47.33 -20.02
C LYS A 253 15.82 -47.79 -21.18
N GLU A 254 16.91 -47.08 -21.42
CA GLU A 254 18.19 -47.70 -21.82
C GLU A 254 19.35 -46.78 -21.41
N GLU A 255 20.34 -47.38 -20.73
CA GLU A 255 21.65 -46.85 -20.37
C GLU A 255 22.56 -46.80 -21.61
N VAL A 256 23.63 -45.97 -21.59
CA VAL A 256 25.05 -46.39 -21.75
C VAL A 256 25.98 -45.18 -21.55
N LEU A 257 26.70 -45.22 -20.41
CA LEU A 257 28.15 -45.07 -20.20
C LEU A 257 28.98 -43.99 -20.96
N GLY A 258 29.72 -43.16 -20.21
CA GLY A 258 31.14 -42.87 -20.53
C GLY A 258 31.66 -41.43 -20.42
N ARG A 259 32.22 -41.09 -19.24
CA ARG A 259 33.59 -40.55 -19.00
C ARG A 259 34.03 -39.17 -19.57
N GLY A 260 34.61 -38.35 -18.67
CA GLY A 260 35.53 -37.22 -18.96
C GLY A 260 35.09 -35.93 -18.27
N GLU A 261 35.53 -35.65 -17.03
CA GLU A 261 36.64 -34.74 -16.72
C GLU A 261 36.68 -33.45 -17.55
N GLY A 262 36.56 -32.30 -16.86
CA GLY A 262 37.17 -31.05 -17.30
C GLY A 262 36.24 -29.85 -17.44
N GLY A 263 36.47 -28.84 -16.59
CA GLY A 263 36.59 -27.47 -17.07
C GLY A 263 35.31 -26.63 -17.12
N VAL A 264 35.25 -25.70 -16.16
CA VAL A 264 34.48 -24.46 -16.23
C VAL A 264 34.70 -23.76 -17.57
N TRP A 265 33.62 -23.57 -18.35
CA TRP A 265 33.60 -22.65 -19.49
C TRP A 265 32.90 -21.36 -19.07
N ILE A 266 33.66 -20.43 -18.49
CA ILE A 266 33.24 -19.04 -18.26
C ILE A 266 34.29 -18.14 -18.93
N LEU A 267 33.83 -17.40 -19.94
CA LEU A 267 34.38 -16.17 -20.51
C LEU A 267 35.67 -16.27 -21.36
N GLY A 268 35.48 -16.51 -22.66
CA GLY A 268 36.42 -16.09 -23.68
C GLY A 268 36.22 -14.61 -24.05
N LEU A 269 37.00 -13.72 -23.44
CA LEU A 269 37.32 -12.38 -23.95
C LEU A 269 38.79 -12.13 -23.64
N GLY A 270 39.63 -12.14 -24.68
CA GLY A 270 41.06 -11.89 -24.57
C GLY A 270 41.32 -10.45 -24.13
N PHE A 271 41.99 -10.28 -23.00
CA PHE A 271 42.56 -9.00 -22.55
C PHE A 271 44.08 -9.15 -22.50
N ASN A 272 44.78 -8.33 -23.26
CA ASN A 272 46.25 -8.28 -23.25
C ASN A 272 46.74 -7.54 -21.99
N SER A 273 47.98 -7.79 -21.59
CA SER A 273 48.63 -7.16 -20.41
C SER A 273 48.62 -5.61 -20.43
N VAL A 274 48.44 -5.02 -21.61
CA VAL A 274 48.31 -3.57 -21.82
C VAL A 274 47.00 -3.02 -21.24
N ASP A 275 45.89 -3.76 -21.31
CA ASP A 275 44.58 -3.32 -20.81
C ASP A 275 44.53 -3.28 -19.28
N MET A 276 45.23 -4.21 -18.60
CA MET A 276 45.35 -4.18 -17.15
C MET A 276 46.23 -3.01 -16.68
N SER A 277 47.32 -2.71 -17.40
CA SER A 277 48.15 -1.54 -17.09
C SER A 277 47.40 -0.23 -17.32
N LEU A 278 46.61 -0.13 -18.39
CA LEU A 278 45.80 1.05 -18.67
C LEU A 278 44.71 1.23 -17.60
N CYS A 279 44.03 0.15 -17.20
CA CYS A 279 43.03 0.20 -16.12
C CYS A 279 43.62 0.70 -14.80
N VAL A 280 44.80 0.23 -14.41
CA VAL A 280 45.46 0.68 -13.17
C VAL A 280 45.86 2.16 -13.27
N VAL A 281 46.40 2.59 -14.41
CA VAL A 281 46.77 4.01 -14.62
C VAL A 281 45.53 4.91 -14.60
N LEU A 282 44.45 4.52 -15.29
CA LEU A 282 43.19 5.26 -15.28
C LEU A 282 42.57 5.31 -13.88
N TYR A 283 42.61 4.22 -13.13
CA TYR A 283 42.14 4.16 -11.75
C TYR A 283 42.92 5.12 -10.84
N VAL A 284 44.26 5.06 -10.87
CA VAL A 284 45.10 5.95 -10.07
C VAL A 284 44.88 7.41 -10.47
N SER A 285 44.78 7.72 -11.76
CA SER A 285 44.52 9.08 -12.24
C SER A 285 43.17 9.63 -11.77
N SER A 286 42.12 8.78 -11.76
CA SER A 286 40.79 9.11 -11.25
C SER A 286 40.82 9.38 -9.74
N CYS A 287 41.52 8.55 -8.96
CA CYS A 287 41.69 8.75 -7.53
C CYS A 287 42.41 10.07 -7.20
N LEU A 288 43.49 10.38 -7.93
CA LEU A 288 44.22 11.64 -7.75
C LEU A 288 43.35 12.86 -8.11
N PHE A 289 42.58 12.78 -9.19
CA PHE A 289 41.66 13.84 -9.61
C PHE A 289 40.57 14.10 -8.56
N LEU A 290 39.96 13.04 -8.01
CA LEU A 290 38.96 13.17 -6.94
C LEU A 290 39.56 13.78 -5.66
N MET A 291 40.80 13.40 -5.30
CA MET A 291 41.51 14.01 -4.16
C MET A 291 41.79 15.51 -4.38
N LEU A 292 42.16 15.92 -5.59
CA LEU A 292 42.36 17.33 -5.94
C LEU A 292 41.06 18.12 -5.89
N LEU A 293 39.96 17.59 -6.45
CA LEU A 293 38.64 18.22 -6.36
C LEU A 293 38.19 18.35 -4.91
N PHE A 294 38.34 17.29 -4.11
CA PHE A 294 38.01 17.33 -2.69
C PHE A 294 38.81 18.42 -1.95
N PHE A 295 40.12 18.51 -2.21
CA PHE A 295 40.96 19.54 -1.60
C PHE A 295 40.54 20.95 -2.07
N PHE A 296 40.27 21.14 -3.36
CA PHE A 296 39.79 22.40 -3.92
C PHE A 296 38.47 22.85 -3.28
N PHE A 297 37.48 21.95 -3.18
CA PHE A 297 36.20 22.23 -2.54
C PHE A 297 36.36 22.50 -1.04
N LYS A 298 37.25 21.78 -0.35
CA LYS A 298 37.54 22.00 1.08
C LYS A 298 38.22 23.34 1.31
N VAL A 299 39.19 23.74 0.49
CA VAL A 299 39.84 25.06 0.55
C VAL A 299 38.86 26.17 0.20
N ARG A 300 38.04 26.00 -0.85
CA ARG A 300 37.03 26.98 -1.24
C ARG A 300 35.94 27.14 -0.17
N SER A 301 35.48 26.03 0.43
CA SER A 301 34.55 26.04 1.56
C SER A 301 35.13 26.75 2.79
N ARG A 302 36.39 26.49 3.13
CA ARG A 302 37.09 27.20 4.21
C ARG A 302 37.23 28.70 3.94
N ARG A 303 37.58 29.08 2.71
CA ARG A 303 37.67 30.50 2.29
C ARG A 303 36.30 31.19 2.32
N TRP A 304 35.22 30.49 1.96
CA TRP A 304 33.85 31.01 2.07
C TRP A 304 33.40 31.22 3.52
N LYS A 305 33.72 30.27 4.42
CA LYS A 305 33.44 30.41 5.86
C LYS A 305 34.19 31.59 6.47
N LEU A 306 35.49 31.76 6.15
CA LEU A 306 36.29 32.91 6.61
C LEU A 306 35.79 34.26 6.07
N ARG A 307 35.25 34.30 4.85
CA ARG A 307 34.64 35.52 4.27
C ARG A 307 33.34 35.91 4.99
N HIS A 308 32.49 34.93 5.34
CA HIS A 308 31.24 35.21 6.07
C HIS A 308 31.49 35.60 7.53
N SER A 309 32.54 35.07 8.17
CA SER A 309 32.91 35.48 9.54
C SER A 309 33.52 36.89 9.64
N ARG A 310 34.05 37.46 8.55
CA ARG A 310 34.56 38.85 8.50
C ARG A 310 33.50 39.90 8.17
N LEU A 311 32.30 39.50 7.75
CA LEU A 311 31.18 40.41 7.47
C LEU A 311 30.26 40.61 8.69
N TYR A 312 30.59 40.00 9.83
CA TYR A 312 29.83 40.05 11.09
C TYR A 312 30.71 40.51 12.29
N VAL A 313 31.67 41.41 12.03
CA VAL A 313 32.38 42.18 13.07
C VAL A 313 32.36 43.64 12.68
#